data_AF-A0A673AYG2-F1
#
_entry.id   AF-A0A673AYG2-F1
#
_cell.length_a   1.000
_cell.length_b   1.000
_cell.length_c   1.000
_cell.angle_alpha   90.00
_cell.angle_beta   90.00
_cell.angle_gamma   90.00
#
_symmetry.space_group_name_H-M   'P 1'
#
loop_
_entity.id
_entity.type
_entity.pdbx_description
1 polymer ?
#
loop_
_entity_poly.entity_id
_entity_poly.type
_entity_poly.pdbx_seq_one_letter_code
_entity_poly.pdbx_strand_id
1 'polypeptide(L)'
;ELFVQSSSRPTHNVSMCGMLGSMIPQLDTLLNLSKKLHGLVRFNCHQKRKRTERQNKLDNLPNIQHTAAAFSSSKMNQTLSQLYEFAQSFQFHLNWLKIARDNVSLPCQPAEGASAQMLQLSDVLKASLLQISLDVPHTPLPSFPVVSTAFEALQFSVEISEHLQVFCHWAKRSIRHLQRQQRCPRQ
;
A
#
# COMPACT_ATOMS: atom_id res chain seq x y z
N GLU A 1 26.65 3.68 -49.65
CA GLU A 1 25.74 4.37 -48.70
C GLU A 1 25.32 3.38 -47.63
N LEU A 2 25.61 3.64 -46.36
CA LEU A 2 25.25 2.77 -45.22
C LEU A 2 24.01 3.37 -44.55
N PHE A 3 22.85 2.77 -44.78
CA PHE A 3 21.62 3.10 -44.06
C PHE A 3 21.72 2.58 -42.62
N VAL A 4 22.07 3.47 -41.69
CA VAL A 4 21.90 3.23 -40.25
C VAL A 4 20.41 3.40 -39.93
N GLN A 5 19.68 2.30 -39.84
CA GLN A 5 18.34 2.30 -39.25
C GLN A 5 18.46 2.58 -37.75
N SER A 6 18.31 3.84 -37.38
CA SER A 6 18.09 4.25 -35.99
C SER A 6 16.71 3.76 -35.54
N SER A 7 16.68 2.57 -34.93
CA SER A 7 15.51 2.09 -34.22
C SER A 7 15.27 2.97 -32.99
N SER A 8 14.41 3.96 -33.13
CA SER A 8 13.87 4.74 -32.02
C SER A 8 13.04 3.80 -31.14
N ARG A 9 13.62 3.35 -30.02
CA ARG A 9 12.85 2.64 -28.99
C ARG A 9 11.73 3.55 -28.47
N PRO A 10 10.51 3.04 -28.26
CA PRO A 10 9.42 3.85 -27.74
C PRO A 10 9.78 4.36 -26.34
N THR A 11 9.79 5.69 -26.19
CA THR A 11 10.02 6.43 -24.94
C THR A 11 9.05 6.05 -23.81
N HIS A 12 7.90 5.48 -24.17
CA HIS A 12 6.86 5.02 -23.26
C HIS A 12 7.33 3.98 -22.23
N ASN A 13 8.27 3.10 -22.59
CA ASN A 13 8.76 2.09 -21.65
C ASN A 13 9.68 2.68 -20.58
N VAL A 14 10.43 3.74 -20.90
CA VAL A 14 11.39 4.34 -19.96
C VAL A 14 10.67 5.12 -18.86
N SER A 15 9.63 5.91 -19.21
CA SER A 15 8.84 6.67 -18.24
C SER A 15 8.11 5.74 -17.25
N MET A 16 7.52 4.67 -17.76
CA MET A 16 6.77 3.69 -16.96
C MET A 16 7.68 2.88 -16.02
N CYS A 17 8.86 2.50 -16.47
CA CYS A 17 9.85 1.83 -15.61
C CYS A 17 10.35 2.73 -14.48
N GLY A 18 10.59 4.02 -14.77
CA GLY A 18 11.00 5.00 -13.76
C GLY A 18 9.91 5.23 -12.70
N MET A 19 8.66 5.35 -13.15
CA MET A 19 7.50 5.47 -12.27
C MET A 19 7.29 4.24 -11.38
N LEU A 20 7.34 3.04 -11.95
CA LEU A 20 7.25 1.80 -11.15
C LEU A 20 8.42 1.70 -10.17
N GLY A 21 9.62 2.12 -10.58
CA GLY A 21 10.80 2.15 -9.73
C GLY A 21 10.66 3.10 -8.53
N SER A 22 10.10 4.29 -8.74
CA SER A 22 9.96 5.32 -7.69
C SER A 22 8.99 4.93 -6.57
N MET A 23 8.06 4.01 -6.82
CA MET A 23 7.15 3.48 -5.80
C MET A 23 7.85 2.55 -4.79
N ILE A 24 8.94 1.88 -5.16
CA ILE A 24 9.59 0.87 -4.29
C ILE A 24 10.16 1.51 -3.00
N PRO A 25 10.94 2.61 -3.05
CA PRO A 25 11.42 3.29 -1.84
C PRO A 25 10.29 3.82 -0.94
N GLN A 26 9.18 4.28 -1.53
CA GLN A 26 8.02 4.73 -0.77
C GLN A 26 7.40 3.57 0.01
N LEU A 27 7.26 2.40 -0.62
CA LEU A 27 6.77 1.18 0.02
C LEU A 27 7.71 0.68 1.13
N ASP A 28 9.03 0.86 0.98
CA ASP A 28 9.99 0.52 2.03
C ASP A 28 9.89 1.46 3.24
N THR A 29 9.71 2.76 2.98
CA THR A 29 9.45 3.76 4.04
C THR A 29 8.15 3.43 4.78
N LEU A 30 7.07 3.16 4.03
CA LEU A 30 5.78 2.79 4.56
C LEU A 30 5.83 1.49 5.38
N LEU A 31 6.59 0.48 4.91
CA LEU A 31 6.81 -0.75 5.64
C LEU A 31 7.51 -0.49 6.98
N ASN A 32 8.47 0.44 7.03
CA ASN A 32 9.14 0.80 8.28
C ASN A 32 8.24 1.59 9.24
N LEU A 33 7.40 2.48 8.72
CA LEU A 33 6.40 3.20 9.51
C LEU A 33 5.33 2.26 10.06
N SER A 34 4.89 1.28 9.26
CA SER A 34 3.88 0.30 9.68
C SER A 34 4.28 -0.45 10.94
N LYS A 35 5.55 -0.84 11.06
CA LYS A 35 6.12 -1.53 12.25
C LYS A 35 6.14 -0.64 13.50
N LYS A 36 6.03 0.68 13.34
CA LYS A 36 6.02 1.66 14.42
C LYS A 36 4.61 2.12 14.79
N LEU A 37 3.58 1.77 14.01
CA LEU A 37 2.20 2.21 14.22
C LEU A 37 1.67 1.89 15.62
N HIS A 38 1.93 0.68 16.11
CA HIS A 38 1.47 0.28 17.44
C HIS A 38 2.38 0.78 18.58
N GLY A 39 3.51 1.43 18.31
CA GLY A 39 4.41 1.99 19.34
C GLY A 39 5.07 0.94 20.24
N LEU A 40 4.85 -0.35 20.00
CA LEU A 40 5.49 -1.42 20.76
C LEU A 40 6.91 -1.58 20.21
N VAL A 41 7.92 -1.21 20.99
CA VAL A 41 9.30 -1.69 20.78
C VAL A 41 9.21 -3.20 20.67
N ARG A 42 9.88 -3.77 19.67
CA ARG A 42 9.85 -5.16 19.18
C ARG A 42 9.94 -6.20 20.32
N PHE A 43 8.91 -6.33 21.13
CA PHE A 43 8.68 -7.50 21.94
C PHE A 43 8.39 -8.59 20.92
N ASN A 44 9.20 -9.64 20.95
CA ASN A 44 9.02 -10.84 20.16
C ASN A 44 7.64 -11.43 20.47
N CYS A 45 6.57 -10.90 19.85
CA CYS A 45 5.25 -11.51 19.81
C CYS A 45 5.29 -12.65 18.78
N HIS A 46 6.21 -13.61 19.01
CA HIS A 46 6.07 -14.98 18.53
C HIS A 46 4.91 -15.70 19.23
N GLN A 47 4.30 -15.06 20.23
CA GLN A 47 2.97 -15.42 20.67
C GLN A 47 1.99 -14.99 19.56
N LYS A 48 1.77 -15.89 18.60
CA LYS A 48 0.51 -16.00 17.86
C LYS A 48 -0.59 -15.86 18.91
N ARG A 49 -1.07 -14.64 19.13
CA ARG A 49 -2.30 -14.43 19.89
C ARG A 49 -3.31 -15.30 19.17
N LYS A 50 -3.76 -16.38 19.82
CA LYS A 50 -5.00 -17.04 19.44
C LYS A 50 -5.98 -15.88 19.30
N ARG A 51 -6.31 -15.55 18.06
CA ARG A 51 -7.21 -14.45 17.70
C ARG A 51 -8.56 -14.97 18.16
N THR A 52 -8.83 -14.89 19.46
CA THR A 52 -10.15 -15.11 20.05
C THR A 52 -11.08 -14.34 19.13
N GLU A 53 -12.05 -15.04 18.54
CA GLU A 53 -12.96 -14.52 17.52
C GLU A 53 -13.33 -13.08 17.87
N ARG A 54 -12.68 -12.13 17.17
CA ARG A 54 -12.66 -10.72 17.58
C ARG A 54 -14.02 -10.15 17.21
N GLN A 55 -14.78 -9.74 18.22
CA GLN A 55 -16.01 -8.96 18.07
C GLN A 55 -15.78 -7.64 17.29
N ASN A 56 -14.53 -7.14 17.22
CA ASN A 56 -14.19 -5.83 16.65
C ASN A 56 -13.05 -5.96 15.61
N LYS A 57 -13.35 -6.41 14.39
CA LYS A 57 -12.43 -6.27 13.24
C LYS A 57 -12.74 -4.97 12.50
N LEU A 58 -11.72 -4.35 11.91
CA LEU A 58 -11.96 -3.24 10.98
C LEU A 58 -12.49 -3.81 9.67
N ASP A 59 -13.72 -3.41 9.32
CA ASP A 59 -14.29 -3.70 8.02
C ASP A 59 -13.51 -2.96 6.93
N ASN A 60 -13.50 -3.52 5.72
CA ASN A 60 -12.91 -2.91 4.51
C ASN A 60 -11.38 -2.72 4.51
N LEU A 61 -10.64 -3.35 5.42
CA LEU A 61 -9.20 -3.56 5.20
C LEU A 61 -8.99 -4.43 3.96
N PRO A 62 -8.02 -4.08 3.06
CA PRO A 62 -7.78 -4.84 1.84
C PRO A 62 -7.57 -6.34 2.08
N ASN A 63 -8.41 -7.17 1.46
CA ASN A 63 -8.20 -8.60 1.38
C ASN A 63 -7.24 -8.93 0.24
N ILE A 64 -5.97 -9.12 0.57
CA ILE A 64 -4.91 -9.34 -0.40
C ILE A 64 -4.79 -10.84 -0.67
N GLN A 65 -5.14 -11.26 -1.90
CA GLN A 65 -4.93 -12.63 -2.32
C GLN A 65 -3.44 -12.90 -2.61
N HIS A 66 -2.91 -13.97 -2.00
CA HIS A 66 -1.50 -14.34 -2.09
C HIS A 66 -1.19 -15.41 -3.15
N THR A 67 -2.13 -15.78 -4.00
CA THR A 67 -1.94 -16.93 -4.90
C THR A 67 -1.02 -16.56 -6.07
N ALA A 68 -0.02 -17.42 -6.33
CA ALA A 68 0.89 -17.26 -7.46
C ALA A 68 0.13 -17.24 -8.80
N ALA A 69 -0.99 -17.96 -8.88
CA ALA A 69 -1.88 -17.97 -10.04
C ALA A 69 -2.47 -16.58 -10.34
N ALA A 70 -2.90 -15.83 -9.31
CA ALA A 70 -3.39 -14.47 -9.48
C ALA A 70 -2.29 -13.56 -10.05
N PHE A 71 -1.04 -13.72 -9.63
CA PHE A 71 0.08 -12.94 -10.15
C PHE A 71 0.45 -13.23 -11.60
N SER A 72 0.36 -14.48 -12.05
CA SER A 72 0.77 -14.86 -13.42
C SER A 72 -0.19 -14.40 -14.52
N SER A 73 -1.45 -14.12 -14.17
CA SER A 73 -2.49 -13.70 -15.12
C SER A 73 -2.84 -12.21 -15.05
N SER A 74 -2.34 -11.48 -14.05
CA SER A 74 -2.72 -10.08 -13.83
C SER A 74 -2.18 -9.16 -14.91
N LYS A 75 -3.09 -8.39 -15.52
CA LYS A 75 -2.72 -7.31 -16.44
C LYS A 75 -2.24 -6.09 -15.66
N MET A 76 -1.43 -5.26 -16.33
CA MET A 76 -0.85 -4.06 -15.72
C MET A 76 -1.92 -3.09 -15.21
N ASN A 77 -2.94 -2.80 -16.03
CA ASN A 77 -4.04 -1.94 -15.64
C ASN A 77 -4.77 -2.46 -14.39
N GLN A 78 -5.12 -3.75 -14.36
CA GLN A 78 -5.78 -4.39 -13.21
C GLN A 78 -4.93 -4.29 -11.95
N THR A 79 -3.61 -4.52 -12.07
CA THR A 79 -2.69 -4.45 -10.94
C THR A 79 -2.57 -3.03 -10.40
N LEU A 80 -2.48 -2.03 -11.27
CA LEU A 80 -2.41 -0.62 -10.87
C LEU A 80 -3.72 -0.14 -10.25
N SER A 81 -4.87 -0.52 -10.79
CA SER A 81 -6.18 -0.21 -10.21
C SER A 81 -6.31 -0.80 -8.81
N GLN A 82 -5.95 -2.08 -8.65
CA GLN A 82 -6.00 -2.76 -7.36
C GLN A 82 -5.03 -2.14 -6.34
N LEU A 83 -3.81 -1.76 -6.78
CA LEU A 83 -2.86 -1.03 -5.94
C LEU A 83 -3.45 0.30 -5.47
N TYR A 84 -4.11 1.05 -6.35
CA TYR A 84 -4.72 2.32 -6.04
C TYR A 84 -5.89 2.17 -5.06
N GLU A 85 -6.81 1.24 -5.29
CA GLU A 85 -7.94 0.96 -4.38
C GLU A 85 -7.46 0.57 -2.98
N PHE A 86 -6.44 -0.28 -2.89
CA PHE A 86 -5.85 -0.65 -1.61
C PHE A 86 -5.17 0.53 -0.93
N ALA A 87 -4.42 1.34 -1.68
CA ALA A 87 -3.78 2.55 -1.14
C ALA A 87 -4.81 3.55 -0.60
N GLN A 88 -5.92 3.78 -1.32
CA GLN A 88 -7.03 4.61 -0.87
C GLN A 88 -7.69 4.07 0.39
N SER A 89 -7.97 2.76 0.44
CA SER A 89 -8.53 2.15 1.66
C SER A 89 -7.59 2.36 2.86
N PHE A 90 -6.29 2.08 2.73
CA PHE A 90 -5.34 2.34 3.80
C PHE A 90 -5.23 3.82 4.16
N GLN A 91 -5.36 4.74 3.20
CA GLN A 91 -5.38 6.17 3.47
C GLN A 91 -6.52 6.55 4.42
N PHE A 92 -7.74 6.03 4.17
CA PHE A 92 -8.86 6.25 5.09
C PHE A 92 -8.59 5.68 6.48
N HIS A 93 -8.08 4.45 6.57
CA HIS A 93 -7.76 3.80 7.85
C HIS A 93 -6.67 4.54 8.64
N LEU A 94 -5.63 5.04 7.97
CA LEU A 94 -4.54 5.78 8.62
C LEU A 94 -5.02 7.15 9.10
N ASN A 95 -5.85 7.84 8.31
CA ASN A 95 -6.47 9.11 8.73
C ASN A 95 -7.39 8.92 9.93
N TRP A 96 -8.23 7.90 9.90
CA TRP A 96 -9.07 7.56 11.05
C TRP A 96 -8.24 7.20 12.28
N LEU A 97 -7.18 6.40 12.12
CA LEU A 97 -6.32 5.99 13.24
C LEU A 97 -5.65 7.18 13.93
N LYS A 98 -5.27 8.21 13.16
CA LYS A 98 -4.76 9.47 13.74
C LYS A 98 -5.76 10.08 14.71
N ILE A 99 -7.00 10.27 14.26
CA ILE A 99 -8.10 10.85 15.06
C ILE A 99 -8.40 9.96 16.27
N ALA A 100 -8.51 8.65 16.05
CA ALA A 100 -8.80 7.69 17.11
C ALA A 100 -7.74 7.68 18.22
N ARG A 101 -6.46 7.86 17.88
CA ARG A 101 -5.35 7.93 18.84
C ARG A 101 -5.30 9.27 19.56
N ASP A 102 -5.55 10.37 18.85
CA ASP A 102 -5.59 11.71 19.43
C ASP A 102 -6.70 11.85 20.49
N ASN A 103 -7.89 11.30 20.19
CA ASN A 103 -9.04 11.28 21.11
C ASN A 103 -8.77 10.58 22.45
N VAL A 104 -7.77 9.69 22.49
CA VAL A 104 -7.36 8.96 23.70
C VAL A 104 -5.95 9.33 24.16
N SER A 105 -5.44 10.48 23.69
CA SER A 105 -4.15 11.07 24.06
C SER A 105 -2.94 10.13 23.82
N LEU A 106 -3.00 9.28 22.79
CA LEU A 106 -1.88 8.45 22.37
C LEU A 106 -1.04 9.12 21.28
N PRO A 107 0.28 8.91 21.24
CA PRO A 107 1.14 9.46 20.19
C PRO A 107 0.67 9.06 18.79
N CYS A 108 0.46 10.03 17.89
CA CYS A 108 -0.03 9.81 16.53
C CYS A 108 1.07 9.88 15.44
N GLN A 109 2.29 10.29 15.79
CA GLN A 109 3.38 10.57 14.84
C GLN A 109 3.66 9.43 13.82
N PRO A 110 3.69 8.14 14.20
CA PRO A 110 3.85 7.07 13.22
C PRO A 110 2.68 6.96 12.22
N ALA A 111 1.44 7.22 12.67
CA ALA A 111 0.25 7.19 11.83
C ALA A 111 0.20 8.42 10.90
N GLU A 112 0.67 9.57 11.36
CA GLU A 112 0.87 10.77 10.53
C GLU A 112 1.86 10.54 9.40
N GLY A 113 3.04 10.04 9.74
CA GLY A 113 4.06 9.72 8.73
C GLY A 113 3.55 8.68 7.73
N ALA A 114 2.87 7.63 8.20
CA ALA A 114 2.31 6.60 7.33
C ALA A 114 1.21 7.16 6.41
N SER A 115 0.32 8.01 6.91
CA SER A 115 -0.73 8.66 6.12
C SER A 115 -0.13 9.58 5.05
N ALA A 116 0.88 10.38 5.38
CA ALA A 116 1.55 11.24 4.41
C ALA A 116 2.25 10.43 3.29
N GLN A 117 2.93 9.34 3.65
CA GLN A 117 3.57 8.45 2.68
C GLN A 117 2.55 7.70 1.81
N MET A 118 1.44 7.25 2.39
CA MET A 118 0.37 6.58 1.64
C MET A 118 -0.35 7.52 0.67
N LEU A 119 -0.51 8.79 1.03
CA LEU A 119 -1.02 9.83 0.12
C LEU A 119 -0.09 10.01 -1.08
N GLN A 120 1.21 10.15 -0.85
CA GLN A 120 2.19 10.25 -1.94
C GLN A 120 2.15 9.04 -2.87
N LEU A 121 2.07 7.83 -2.32
CA LEU A 121 1.94 6.61 -3.11
C LEU A 121 0.65 6.60 -3.93
N SER A 122 -0.46 7.04 -3.33
CA SER A 122 -1.76 7.15 -4.00
C SER A 122 -1.73 8.13 -5.17
N ASP A 123 -1.06 9.27 -5.01
CA ASP A 123 -0.92 10.28 -6.05
C ASP A 123 -0.09 9.75 -7.23
N VAL A 124 1.01 9.04 -6.95
CA VAL A 124 1.81 8.41 -8.00
C VAL A 124 0.98 7.33 -8.72
N LEU A 125 0.23 6.50 -8.00
CA LEU A 125 -0.65 5.48 -8.59
C LEU A 125 -1.75 6.10 -9.45
N LYS A 126 -2.38 7.19 -8.98
CA LYS A 126 -3.38 7.94 -9.75
C LYS A 126 -2.78 8.50 -11.04
N ALA A 127 -1.61 9.14 -10.96
CA ALA A 127 -0.90 9.63 -12.13
C ALA A 127 -0.54 8.48 -13.10
N SER A 128 -0.19 7.31 -12.56
CA SER A 128 0.10 6.10 -13.35
C SER A 128 -1.13 5.64 -14.14
N LEU A 129 -2.29 5.58 -13.49
CA LEU A 129 -3.56 5.19 -14.11
C LEU A 129 -3.98 6.15 -15.22
N LEU A 130 -3.87 7.45 -14.96
CA LEU A 130 -4.19 8.48 -15.94
C LEU A 130 -3.24 8.43 -17.16
N GLN A 131 -1.96 8.12 -16.96
CA GLN A 131 -1.01 7.98 -18.08
C GLN A 131 -1.33 6.81 -19.01
N ILE A 132 -1.95 5.74 -18.49
CA ILE A 132 -2.40 4.59 -19.31
C ILE A 132 -3.87 4.72 -19.74
N SER A 133 -4.44 5.93 -19.67
CA SER A 133 -5.82 6.25 -20.04
C SER A 133 -6.87 5.38 -19.34
N LEU A 134 -6.61 4.97 -18.10
CA LEU A 134 -7.56 4.23 -17.29
C LEU A 134 -8.33 5.18 -16.39
N ASP A 135 -9.63 4.95 -16.26
CA ASP A 135 -10.43 5.67 -15.28
C ASP A 135 -9.97 5.33 -13.86
N VAL A 136 -10.05 6.32 -12.96
CA VAL A 136 -9.56 6.18 -11.58
C VAL A 136 -10.66 5.50 -10.76
N PRO A 137 -10.42 4.29 -10.20
CA PRO A 137 -11.44 3.58 -9.45
C PRO A 137 -11.93 4.40 -8.25
N HIS A 138 -13.25 4.45 -8.05
CA HIS A 138 -13.82 5.07 -6.86
C HIS A 138 -13.74 4.11 -5.67
N THR A 139 -13.04 4.51 -4.60
CA THR A 139 -13.00 3.75 -3.35
C THR A 139 -13.95 4.38 -2.33
N PRO A 140 -15.03 3.68 -1.92
CA PRO A 140 -15.97 4.23 -0.94
C PRO A 140 -15.33 4.39 0.44
N LEU A 141 -15.74 5.43 1.17
CA LEU A 141 -15.30 5.66 2.54
C LEU A 141 -15.82 4.54 3.46
N PRO A 142 -14.95 3.85 4.22
CA PRO A 142 -15.38 2.86 5.20
C PRO A 142 -16.15 3.49 6.37
N SER A 143 -17.07 2.72 6.96
CA SER A 143 -17.60 3.02 8.29
C SER A 143 -16.56 2.65 9.33
N PHE A 144 -16.28 3.55 10.28
CA PHE A 144 -15.27 3.32 11.31
C PHE A 144 -15.90 3.24 12.71
N PRO A 145 -15.37 2.37 13.60
CA PRO A 145 -15.88 2.26 14.96
C PRO A 145 -15.50 3.51 15.78
N VAL A 146 -16.34 3.82 16.78
CA VAL A 146 -15.98 4.78 17.83
C VAL A 146 -14.96 4.13 18.75
N VAL A 147 -13.87 4.85 19.02
CA VAL A 147 -12.79 4.39 19.90
C VAL A 147 -12.87 5.19 21.19
N SER A 148 -13.07 4.51 22.31
CA SER A 148 -13.25 5.16 23.62
C SER A 148 -12.08 4.90 24.56
N THR A 149 -11.22 3.93 24.24
CA THR A 149 -10.08 3.56 25.09
C THR A 149 -8.76 3.51 24.34
N ALA A 150 -7.67 3.79 25.05
CA ALA A 150 -6.31 3.61 24.55
C ALA A 150 -6.02 2.16 24.13
N PHE A 151 -6.66 1.19 24.80
CA PHE A 151 -6.51 -0.23 24.48
C PHE A 151 -7.12 -0.58 23.12
N GLU A 152 -8.33 -0.10 22.83
CA GLU A 152 -8.96 -0.27 21.50
C GLU A 152 -8.13 0.38 20.40
N ALA A 153 -7.67 1.63 20.63
CA ALA A 153 -6.79 2.32 19.69
C ALA A 153 -5.51 1.52 19.40
N LEU A 154 -4.93 0.87 20.42
CA LEU A 154 -3.77 0.00 20.25
C LEU A 154 -4.11 -1.27 19.48
N GLN A 155 -5.25 -1.92 19.75
CA GLN A 155 -5.69 -3.10 19.01
C GLN A 155 -5.86 -2.81 17.52
N PHE A 156 -6.51 -1.70 17.18
CA PHE A 156 -6.66 -1.25 15.80
C PHE A 156 -5.33 -0.84 15.16
N SER A 157 -4.42 -0.22 15.92
CA SER A 157 -3.06 0.09 15.44
C SER A 157 -2.28 -1.17 15.05
N VAL A 158 -2.41 -2.24 15.84
CA VAL A 158 -1.79 -3.55 15.53
C VAL A 158 -2.43 -4.16 14.29
N GLU A 159 -3.75 -4.16 14.19
CA GLU A 159 -4.45 -4.73 13.04
C GLU A 159 -4.13 -3.99 11.74
N ILE A 160 -4.15 -2.66 11.73
CA ILE A 160 -3.75 -1.85 10.57
C ILE A 160 -2.27 -2.10 10.23
N SER A 161 -1.39 -2.17 11.23
CA SER A 161 0.04 -2.47 11.01
C SER A 161 0.25 -3.80 10.29
N GLU A 162 -0.40 -4.88 10.76
CA GLU A 162 -0.28 -6.20 10.16
C GLU A 162 -0.72 -6.18 8.68
N HIS A 163 -1.88 -5.61 8.38
CA HIS A 163 -2.40 -5.55 7.00
C HIS A 163 -1.56 -4.63 6.12
N LEU A 164 -1.07 -3.51 6.64
CA LEU A 164 -0.21 -2.59 5.90
C LEU A 164 1.14 -3.23 5.54
N GLN A 165 1.70 -4.06 6.41
CA GLN A 165 2.90 -4.83 6.11
C GLN A 165 2.65 -5.83 4.96
N VAL A 166 1.53 -6.56 5.03
CA VAL A 166 1.10 -7.49 3.97
C VAL A 166 0.96 -6.75 2.63
N PHE A 167 0.31 -5.58 2.64
CA PHE A 167 0.19 -4.70 1.49
C PHE A 167 1.54 -4.29 0.93
N CYS A 168 2.45 -3.78 1.75
CA CYS A 168 3.77 -3.34 1.28
C CYS A 168 4.54 -4.48 0.58
N HIS A 169 4.51 -5.68 1.16
CA HIS A 169 5.16 -6.85 0.56
C HIS A 169 4.52 -7.28 -0.75
N TRP A 170 3.18 -7.34 -0.79
CA TRP A 170 2.43 -7.67 -1.99
C TRP A 170 2.68 -6.62 -3.09
N ALA A 171 2.56 -5.33 -2.77
CA ALA A 171 2.73 -4.24 -3.71
C ALA A 171 4.12 -4.21 -4.34
N LYS A 172 5.18 -4.41 -3.53
CA LYS A 172 6.56 -4.54 -4.04
C LYS A 172 6.70 -5.71 -5.01
N ARG A 173 6.06 -6.85 -4.72
CA ARG A 173 6.07 -8.02 -5.60
C ARG A 173 5.33 -7.73 -6.91
N SER A 174 4.16 -7.07 -6.83
CA SER A 174 3.36 -6.65 -7.98
C SER A 174 4.14 -5.70 -8.88
N ILE A 175 4.72 -4.64 -8.34
CA ILE A 175 5.52 -3.65 -9.08
C ILE A 175 6.71 -4.32 -9.77
N ARG A 176 7.46 -5.18 -9.06
CA ARG A 176 8.58 -5.93 -9.65
C ARG A 176 8.13 -6.87 -10.77
N HIS A 177 6.94 -7.45 -10.66
CA HIS A 177 6.36 -8.26 -11.71
C HIS A 177 6.05 -7.40 -12.95
N LEU A 178 5.42 -6.23 -12.76
CA LEU A 178 5.15 -5.28 -13.84
C LEU A 178 6.44 -4.81 -14.52
N GLN A 179 7.48 -4.48 -13.75
CA GLN A 179 8.78 -4.10 -14.30
C GLN A 179 9.37 -5.18 -15.20
N ARG A 180 9.22 -6.47 -14.84
CA ARG A 180 9.68 -7.60 -15.66
C ARG A 180 8.86 -7.72 -16.95
N GLN A 181 7.54 -7.58 -16.88
CA GLN A 181 6.67 -7.60 -18.06
C GLN A 181 7.04 -6.47 -19.04
N GLN A 182 7.37 -5.30 -18.51
CA GLN A 182 7.78 -4.12 -19.30
C GLN A 182 9.24 -4.12 -19.72
N ARG A 183 9.99 -5.20 -19.43
CA ARG A 183 11.43 -5.35 -19.74
C ARG A 183 12.27 -4.19 -19.22
N CYS A 184 11.92 -3.66 -18.05
CA CYS A 184 12.68 -2.60 -17.40
C CYS A 184 14.12 -3.04 -17.12
N PRO A 185 15.12 -2.15 -17.25
CA PRO A 185 16.47 -2.44 -16.82
C PRO A 185 16.47 -2.75 -15.32
N ARG A 186 17.27 -3.73 -14.91
CA ARG A 186 17.45 -4.04 -13.47
C ARG A 186 18.19 -2.86 -12.84
N GLN A 187 17.55 -2.21 -11.88
CA GLN A 187 18.16 -1.24 -10.97
C GLN A 187 18.69 -1.96 -9.74
#